data_AF-A0A3M1GRM7-F1
#
_entry.id   AF-A0A3M1GRM7-F1
#
_cell.length_a   1.000
_cell.length_b   1.000
_cell.length_c   1.000
_cell.angle_alpha   90.00
_cell.angle_beta   90.00
_cell.angle_gamma   90.00
#
_symmetry.space_group_name_H-M   'P 1'
#
loop_
_entity.id
_entity.type
_entity.pdbx_description
1 polymer ?
#
loop_
_entity_poly.entity_id
_entity_poly.type
_entity_poly.pdbx_seq_one_letter_code
_entity_poly.pdbx_strand_id
1 'polypeptide(L)'
;MMKQQTDNGRIVNGRRRGIARFGSAVVLAAASSVAALGGQAAAGKAFRPQAESALLAGTVRAVAYSGFRHGQRPDRGSGAINPTREQIREDLEILRQPPAFSLIRLYDCGENSRAVLETIAQHELPIRVMLGAWLKAEISNHEGCAWLTAPIPDDVLAANRRANLEEIDRAIELARRFPEIVVAVNVGNEALVEWNDHLVSIDAMVDYLRRVREAIGQPVTTADNYAAWVRHGRALAPVVDFAAVHTYPVWEGRDIDEAMAFTEENLAAVQATVPEMPIVIAEAGWPSEAVEFPARAGERKQARYFEALMAWAEQKRVTTFWFEAFDEDWKGEPGRSGGAEKHWGLYTVDRWPKLVVRRVRERDAGGEPVAVSDVAIYQTSRAGDRLSPLKPSAVDPETAPRTLVLHPETVHQTLIGIGGAFTESAAYVLAELSEANRGEVLASWFSPEGAHYSLTRTPIASCDFSVRNFTYAPVPGDVELRHFSIEPDETWLLPMIRGALAVPGAAFRILASPWTAPPWMKSNGTWNGGELLPEHEDTFARYLVK
;
A
#
# COMPACT_ATOMS: atom_id res chain seq x y z
N MET A 1 17.76 -30.13 43.89
CA MET A 1 16.60 -29.32 43.50
C MET A 1 16.50 -28.16 44.48
N MET A 2 17.21 -27.06 44.21
CA MET A 2 17.45 -25.98 45.18
C MET A 2 17.00 -24.63 44.63
N LYS A 3 16.22 -23.93 45.46
CA LYS A 3 15.94 -22.49 45.45
C LYS A 3 17.20 -21.66 45.74
N GLN A 4 17.27 -20.43 45.24
CA GLN A 4 17.75 -19.22 45.95
C GLN A 4 17.45 -17.99 45.07
N GLN A 5 16.60 -17.04 45.46
CA GLN A 5 16.79 -15.91 46.40
C GLN A 5 17.59 -14.73 45.80
N THR A 6 16.87 -13.61 45.69
CA THR A 6 17.21 -12.17 45.68
C THR A 6 18.67 -11.76 45.93
N ASP A 7 19.14 -10.73 45.21
CA ASP A 7 19.82 -9.61 45.90
C ASP A 7 19.73 -8.25 45.18
N ASN A 8 19.62 -7.22 46.01
CA ASN A 8 19.58 -5.80 45.68
C ASN A 8 21.00 -5.25 45.50
N GLY A 9 21.25 -4.49 44.43
CA GLY A 9 22.51 -3.76 44.24
C GLY A 9 22.28 -2.34 43.73
N ARG A 10 22.23 -1.37 44.65
CA ARG A 10 22.42 0.06 44.37
C ARG A 10 23.90 0.31 44.07
N ILE A 11 24.22 0.88 42.91
CA ILE A 11 25.46 1.64 42.70
C ILE A 11 25.10 3.00 42.09
N VAL A 12 25.66 4.04 42.71
CA VAL A 12 25.48 5.47 42.45
C VAL A 12 26.63 5.97 41.56
N ASN A 13 26.31 7.00 40.76
CA ASN A 13 27.16 7.97 40.05
C ASN A 13 27.74 7.63 38.66
N GLY A 14 27.12 8.27 37.66
CA GLY A 14 27.78 9.44 37.06
C GLY A 14 28.44 9.21 35.71
N ARG A 15 27.74 9.55 34.62
CA ARG A 15 28.33 10.21 33.45
C ARG A 15 27.23 10.81 32.57
N ARG A 16 27.21 12.15 32.53
CA ARG A 16 26.53 12.96 31.54
C ARG A 16 26.98 12.52 30.14
N ARG A 17 26.04 12.09 29.31
CA ARG A 17 26.16 12.17 27.84
C ARG A 17 24.87 12.78 27.33
N GLY A 18 25.03 13.88 26.60
CA GLY A 18 23.94 14.68 26.06
C GLY A 18 23.05 13.83 25.17
N ILE A 19 21.76 13.83 25.49
CA ILE A 19 20.73 13.33 24.60
C ILE A 19 20.47 14.44 23.59
N ALA A 20 20.76 14.14 22.33
CA ALA A 20 20.45 14.98 21.20
C ALA A 20 18.94 15.23 21.15
N ARG A 21 18.59 16.50 20.97
CA ARG A 21 17.22 16.99 20.76
C ARG A 21 16.66 16.34 19.49
N PHE A 22 15.65 15.51 19.62
CA PHE A 22 14.76 15.13 18.54
C PHE A 22 13.44 15.87 18.75
N GLY A 23 13.28 16.99 18.05
CA GLY A 23 11.99 17.66 17.90
C GLY A 23 11.19 16.88 16.86
N SER A 24 10.20 16.12 17.32
CA SER A 24 9.27 15.38 16.48
C SER A 24 8.25 16.36 15.88
N ALA A 25 8.28 16.56 14.57
CA ALA A 25 7.18 17.18 13.81
C ALA A 25 6.50 16.07 13.02
N VAL A 26 5.41 15.57 13.57
CA VAL A 26 4.57 14.52 13.01
C VAL A 26 3.43 15.26 12.32
N VAL A 27 3.11 14.91 11.07
CA VAL A 27 1.74 15.09 10.57
C VAL A 27 0.93 14.07 11.36
N LEU A 28 0.57 14.48 12.57
CA LEU A 28 -0.35 13.82 13.46
C LEU A 28 -1.61 14.63 13.19
N ALA A 29 -2.49 14.13 12.33
CA ALA A 29 -3.87 14.54 12.46
C ALA A 29 -4.34 13.91 13.79
N ALA A 30 -3.95 14.45 14.93
CA ALA A 30 -4.22 13.81 16.21
C ALA A 30 -5.64 14.16 16.67
N ALA A 31 -6.50 13.15 16.71
CA ALA A 31 -7.72 13.14 17.52
C ALA A 31 -7.39 13.54 18.97
N SER A 32 -7.67 14.79 19.31
CA SER A 32 -7.76 15.28 20.68
C SER A 32 -9.08 16.04 20.77
N SER A 33 -9.91 15.68 21.74
CA SER A 33 -11.25 16.20 22.00
C SER A 33 -11.40 17.67 21.60
N VAL A 34 -12.05 17.93 20.46
CA VAL A 34 -12.70 19.21 20.16
C VAL A 34 -13.84 19.33 21.17
N ALA A 35 -13.49 19.70 22.40
CA ALA A 35 -14.43 20.10 23.41
C ALA A 35 -15.05 21.40 22.92
N ALA A 36 -16.21 21.27 22.28
CA ALA A 36 -17.23 22.29 22.16
C ALA A 36 -16.70 23.73 21.99
N LEU A 37 -16.02 24.01 20.88
CA LEU A 37 -16.14 25.35 20.29
C LEU A 37 -17.45 25.38 19.52
N GLY A 38 -18.55 25.38 20.29
CA GLY A 38 -19.86 25.80 19.83
C GLY A 38 -19.85 27.30 19.57
N GLY A 39 -19.08 27.72 18.56
CA GLY A 39 -19.41 28.92 17.82
C GLY A 39 -20.67 28.60 17.04
N GLN A 40 -21.72 29.40 17.19
CA GLN A 40 -23.01 29.26 16.52
C GLN A 40 -22.82 28.98 15.01
N ALA A 41 -22.75 27.71 14.63
CA ALA A 41 -22.78 27.29 13.25
C ALA A 41 -24.17 27.62 12.75
N ALA A 42 -24.23 28.44 11.69
CA ALA A 42 -25.47 28.78 11.04
C ALA A 42 -26.21 27.48 10.68
N ALA A 43 -27.33 27.23 11.35
CA ALA A 43 -28.19 26.12 11.03
C ALA A 43 -28.62 26.19 9.55
N GLY A 44 -28.38 25.10 8.80
CA GLY A 44 -29.33 24.62 7.80
C GLY A 44 -29.23 25.16 6.37
N LYS A 45 -28.05 25.20 5.74
CA LYS A 45 -27.97 25.26 4.26
C LYS A 45 -27.07 24.17 3.70
N ALA A 46 -27.62 23.37 2.78
CA ALA A 46 -26.87 22.36 2.04
C ALA A 46 -25.85 23.02 1.10
N PHE A 47 -24.77 22.29 0.76
CA PHE A 47 -23.76 22.79 -0.17
C PHE A 47 -24.37 22.99 -1.56
N ARG A 48 -24.24 24.21 -2.09
CA ARG A 48 -24.76 24.55 -3.42
C ARG A 48 -23.80 24.02 -4.50
N PRO A 49 -24.29 23.31 -5.53
CA PRO A 49 -23.44 22.87 -6.64
C PRO A 49 -22.70 24.03 -7.30
N GLN A 50 -21.48 23.78 -7.74
CA GLN A 50 -20.64 24.75 -8.42
C GLN A 50 -20.85 24.70 -9.94
N ALA A 51 -20.37 25.74 -10.63
CA ALA A 51 -20.25 25.73 -12.08
C ALA A 51 -19.16 24.75 -12.53
N GLU A 52 -19.25 24.25 -13.76
CA GLU A 52 -18.22 23.36 -14.33
C GLU A 52 -16.84 24.04 -14.40
N SER A 53 -16.81 25.36 -14.61
CA SER A 53 -15.60 26.17 -14.59
C SER A 53 -14.90 26.23 -13.22
N ALA A 54 -15.55 25.76 -12.14
CA ALA A 54 -14.94 25.65 -10.81
C ALA A 54 -14.04 24.41 -10.68
N LEU A 55 -14.16 23.43 -11.59
CA LEU A 55 -13.33 22.23 -11.56
C LEU A 55 -11.89 22.58 -11.93
N LEU A 56 -10.96 22.33 -11.01
CA LEU A 56 -9.55 22.46 -11.30
C LEU A 56 -9.19 21.47 -12.40
N ALA A 57 -8.59 21.97 -13.47
CA ALA A 57 -8.24 21.16 -14.63
C ALA A 57 -9.47 20.46 -15.29
N GLY A 58 -10.70 20.89 -15.02
CA GLY A 58 -11.91 20.22 -15.53
C GLY A 58 -12.10 18.80 -14.98
N THR A 59 -11.51 18.46 -13.83
CA THR A 59 -11.62 17.12 -13.25
C THR A 59 -12.27 17.13 -11.87
N VAL A 60 -13.07 16.10 -11.59
CA VAL A 60 -13.63 15.84 -10.26
C VAL A 60 -12.68 14.97 -9.44
N ARG A 61 -12.12 13.92 -10.05
CA ARG A 61 -11.32 12.91 -9.34
C ARG A 61 -9.84 13.24 -9.40
N ALA A 62 -9.26 13.57 -8.25
CA ALA A 62 -7.86 13.82 -8.07
C ALA A 62 -7.31 13.04 -6.86
N VAL A 63 -6.00 13.01 -6.68
CA VAL A 63 -5.37 12.25 -5.59
C VAL A 63 -4.13 12.96 -5.02
N ALA A 64 -3.94 12.88 -3.72
CA ALA A 64 -2.71 13.30 -3.05
C ALA A 64 -1.57 12.31 -3.34
N TYR A 65 -0.40 12.83 -3.72
CA TYR A 65 0.74 12.01 -4.13
C TYR A 65 2.08 12.54 -3.57
N SER A 66 2.89 11.63 -3.07
CA SER A 66 4.23 11.86 -2.51
C SER A 66 5.23 10.79 -2.98
N GLY A 67 4.77 9.54 -3.15
CA GLY A 67 5.48 8.48 -3.86
C GLY A 67 6.54 7.73 -3.03
N PHE A 68 6.70 8.01 -1.73
CA PHE A 68 7.70 7.34 -0.92
C PHE A 68 7.39 5.83 -0.78
N ARG A 69 8.45 5.01 -0.79
CA ARG A 69 8.41 3.55 -0.56
C ARG A 69 9.05 3.21 0.78
N HIS A 70 9.03 1.92 1.15
CA HIS A 70 9.78 1.40 2.28
C HIS A 70 11.21 1.95 2.34
N GLY A 71 11.57 2.54 3.49
CA GLY A 71 12.90 3.12 3.74
C GLY A 71 13.14 4.51 3.14
N GLN A 72 12.19 5.03 2.37
CA GLN A 72 12.23 6.38 1.79
C GLN A 72 11.45 7.36 2.67
N ARG A 73 11.78 8.66 2.58
CA ARG A 73 11.16 9.72 3.39
C ARG A 73 11.50 11.12 2.87
N PRO A 74 10.67 12.14 3.13
CA PRO A 74 11.06 13.52 2.95
C PRO A 74 12.12 13.95 3.97
N ASP A 75 12.74 15.11 3.74
CA ASP A 75 13.72 15.65 4.69
C ASP A 75 13.04 16.17 5.96
N ARG A 76 13.32 15.52 7.08
CA ARG A 76 12.91 15.93 8.43
C ARG A 76 14.10 16.26 9.34
N GLY A 77 15.16 16.84 8.77
CA GLY A 77 16.39 17.19 9.49
C GLY A 77 17.43 16.07 9.54
N SER A 78 17.19 14.98 8.79
CA SER A 78 18.13 13.85 8.62
C SER A 78 18.40 13.54 7.15
N GLY A 79 18.06 14.46 6.25
CA GLY A 79 18.13 14.28 4.81
C GLY A 79 16.93 13.50 4.28
N ALA A 80 16.48 13.88 3.08
CA ALA A 80 15.50 13.11 2.32
C ALA A 80 16.13 11.85 1.73
N ILE A 81 15.33 10.79 1.62
CA ILE A 81 15.60 9.65 0.75
C ILE A 81 14.44 9.62 -0.24
N ASN A 82 14.66 10.21 -1.42
CA ASN A 82 13.62 10.38 -2.44
C ASN A 82 13.42 9.12 -3.29
N PRO A 83 12.21 8.92 -3.85
CA PRO A 83 11.98 7.94 -4.91
C PRO A 83 12.86 8.19 -6.14
N THR A 84 13.21 7.14 -6.87
CA THR A 84 13.89 7.28 -8.17
C THR A 84 12.91 7.71 -9.26
N ARG A 85 13.42 8.23 -10.39
CA ARG A 85 12.56 8.61 -11.53
C ARG A 85 11.77 7.43 -12.08
N GLU A 86 12.34 6.23 -12.06
CA GLU A 86 11.67 4.99 -12.47
C GLU A 86 10.51 4.65 -11.53
N GLN A 87 10.71 4.80 -10.21
CA GLN A 87 9.65 4.58 -9.22
C GLN A 87 8.52 5.61 -9.35
N ILE A 88 8.87 6.89 -9.56
CA ILE A 88 7.90 7.94 -9.84
C ILE A 88 7.10 7.61 -11.10
N ARG A 89 7.77 7.21 -12.19
CA ARG A 89 7.10 6.82 -13.44
C ARG A 89 6.15 5.64 -13.23
N GLU A 90 6.59 4.61 -12.52
CA GLU A 90 5.76 3.45 -12.18
C GLU A 90 4.49 3.88 -11.43
N ASP A 91 4.65 4.70 -10.39
CA ASP A 91 3.52 5.20 -9.60
C ASP A 91 2.54 6.01 -10.46
N LEU A 92 3.04 6.91 -11.30
CA LEU A 92 2.20 7.73 -12.19
C LEU A 92 1.43 6.88 -13.21
N GLU A 93 2.02 5.81 -13.73
CA GLU A 93 1.31 4.87 -14.61
C GLU A 93 0.25 4.05 -13.86
N ILE A 94 0.49 3.70 -12.59
CA ILE A 94 -0.51 3.06 -11.73
C ILE A 94 -1.71 4.00 -11.52
N LEU A 95 -1.46 5.29 -11.24
CA LEU A 95 -2.52 6.27 -10.98
C LEU A 95 -3.42 6.52 -12.19
N ARG A 96 -2.93 6.28 -13.42
CA ARG A 96 -3.71 6.37 -14.65
C ARG A 96 -4.67 5.21 -14.85
N GLN A 97 -4.47 4.08 -14.17
CA GLN A 97 -5.40 2.96 -14.19
C GLN A 97 -6.64 3.30 -13.33
N PRO A 98 -7.81 2.64 -13.53
CA PRO A 98 -9.00 2.87 -12.72
C PRO A 98 -8.67 2.92 -11.22
N PRO A 99 -9.09 3.97 -10.48
CA PRO A 99 -10.11 4.98 -10.82
C PRO A 99 -9.72 6.11 -11.80
N ALA A 100 -8.52 6.05 -12.38
CA ALA A 100 -7.99 6.90 -13.44
C ALA A 100 -7.85 8.38 -13.04
N PHE A 101 -6.84 8.66 -12.21
CA PHE A 101 -6.50 10.02 -11.81
C PHE A 101 -5.68 10.72 -12.90
N SER A 102 -6.11 11.93 -13.27
CA SER A 102 -5.40 12.82 -14.21
C SER A 102 -4.91 14.12 -13.57
N LEU A 103 -5.14 14.26 -12.25
CA LEU A 103 -4.71 15.40 -11.44
C LEU A 103 -4.18 14.88 -10.11
N ILE A 104 -2.97 15.29 -9.76
CA ILE A 104 -2.33 14.96 -8.49
C ILE A 104 -2.00 16.22 -7.69
N ARG A 105 -1.93 16.10 -6.36
CA ARG A 105 -1.45 17.14 -5.46
C ARG A 105 -0.10 16.77 -4.89
N LEU A 106 0.85 17.71 -4.96
CA LEU A 106 2.15 17.64 -4.31
C LEU A 106 2.17 18.59 -3.09
N TYR A 107 3.05 18.31 -2.13
CA TYR A 107 3.06 18.98 -0.82
C TYR A 107 4.13 20.06 -0.65
N ASP A 108 5.22 19.95 -1.40
CA ASP A 108 6.38 20.84 -1.34
C ASP A 108 6.90 21.16 -2.75
N CYS A 109 7.91 22.04 -2.81
CA CYS A 109 8.65 22.41 -4.01
C CYS A 109 10.11 21.91 -3.96
N GLY A 110 10.35 20.82 -3.23
CA GLY A 110 11.66 20.20 -3.08
C GLY A 110 12.06 19.32 -4.25
N GLU A 111 13.16 18.58 -4.06
CA GLU A 111 13.74 17.72 -5.10
C GLU A 111 12.78 16.63 -5.58
N ASN A 112 12.00 16.02 -4.67
CA ASN A 112 11.01 15.02 -5.05
C ASN A 112 9.94 15.61 -5.98
N SER A 113 9.35 16.74 -5.60
CA SER A 113 8.30 17.39 -6.37
C SER A 113 8.81 17.89 -7.73
N ARG A 114 10.04 18.41 -7.81
CA ARG A 114 10.71 18.71 -9.08
C ARG A 114 10.88 17.44 -9.94
N ALA A 115 11.35 16.34 -9.36
CA ALA A 115 11.53 15.08 -10.07
C ALA A 115 10.20 14.54 -10.63
N VAL A 116 9.08 14.71 -9.91
CA VAL A 116 7.74 14.35 -10.40
C VAL A 116 7.36 15.18 -11.62
N LEU A 117 7.48 16.51 -11.56
CA LEU A 117 7.17 17.40 -12.68
C LEU A 117 8.03 17.09 -13.92
N GLU A 118 9.33 16.87 -13.71
CA GLU A 118 10.25 16.50 -14.78
C GLU A 118 9.92 15.13 -15.39
N THR A 119 9.50 14.15 -14.57
CA THR A 119 9.10 12.83 -15.05
C THR A 119 7.83 12.90 -15.89
N ILE A 120 6.83 13.69 -15.46
CA ILE A 120 5.61 13.95 -16.23
C ILE A 120 5.97 14.59 -17.58
N ALA A 121 6.80 15.63 -17.57
CA ALA A 121 7.22 16.33 -18.78
C ALA A 121 8.01 15.44 -19.75
N GLN A 122 8.99 14.69 -19.22
CA GLN A 122 9.88 13.84 -20.02
C GLN A 122 9.13 12.69 -20.70
N HIS A 123 8.10 12.16 -20.06
CA HIS A 123 7.33 11.02 -20.56
C HIS A 123 5.96 11.41 -21.14
N GLU A 124 5.68 12.71 -21.27
CA GLU A 124 4.42 13.26 -21.80
C GLU A 124 3.18 12.64 -21.15
N LEU A 125 3.26 12.40 -19.83
CA LEU A 125 2.18 11.76 -19.09
C LEU A 125 0.99 12.72 -19.01
N PRO A 126 -0.25 12.27 -19.26
CA PRO A 126 -1.45 13.11 -19.21
C PRO A 126 -1.91 13.33 -17.75
N ILE A 127 -1.00 13.78 -16.91
CA ILE A 127 -1.23 14.08 -15.49
C ILE A 127 -0.87 15.54 -15.25
N ARG A 128 -1.80 16.26 -14.63
CA ARG A 128 -1.62 17.64 -14.19
C ARG A 128 -1.40 17.70 -12.67
N VAL A 129 -0.86 18.80 -12.18
CA VAL A 129 -0.37 18.94 -10.81
C VAL A 129 -0.90 20.22 -10.15
N MET A 130 -1.47 20.08 -8.96
CA MET A 130 -1.54 21.17 -7.99
C MET A 130 -0.27 21.15 -7.14
N LEU A 131 0.61 22.13 -7.32
CA LEU A 131 1.92 22.19 -6.69
C LEU A 131 1.83 22.83 -5.30
N GLY A 132 2.24 22.12 -4.26
CA GLY A 132 2.29 22.65 -2.89
C GLY A 132 3.60 23.37 -2.57
N ALA A 133 3.56 24.41 -1.76
CA ALA A 133 4.72 25.07 -1.16
C ALA A 133 4.60 24.93 0.36
N TRP A 134 5.46 24.11 0.97
CA TRP A 134 5.37 23.81 2.40
C TRP A 134 5.92 24.95 3.25
N LEU A 135 5.12 25.47 4.19
CA LEU A 135 5.55 26.51 5.13
C LEU A 135 5.98 25.91 6.45
N LYS A 136 7.17 26.31 6.93
CA LYS A 136 7.68 26.03 8.27
C LYS A 136 7.13 27.04 9.28
N ALA A 137 7.16 26.64 10.56
CA ALA A 137 6.70 27.47 11.67
C ALA A 137 7.34 28.86 11.69
N GLU A 138 6.51 29.90 11.72
CA GLU A 138 6.94 31.28 11.99
C GLU A 138 6.46 31.79 13.35
N ILE A 139 5.54 31.05 13.96
CA ILE A 139 5.02 31.23 15.30
C ILE A 139 5.21 29.92 16.07
N SER A 140 5.76 30.00 17.29
CA SER A 140 5.88 28.84 18.17
C SER A 140 4.54 28.51 18.82
N ASN A 141 3.79 27.58 18.23
CA ASN A 141 2.49 27.14 18.72
C ASN A 141 2.56 26.09 19.87
N HIS A 142 3.52 26.23 20.77
CA HIS A 142 3.77 25.23 21.82
C HIS A 142 2.61 25.09 22.83
N GLU A 143 1.80 26.13 23.02
CA GLU A 143 0.62 26.07 23.90
C GLU A 143 -0.61 25.46 23.19
N GLY A 144 -0.70 25.59 21.87
CA GLY A 144 -1.82 25.08 21.06
C GLY A 144 -1.58 23.69 20.45
N CYS A 145 -0.32 23.25 20.38
CA CYS A 145 0.08 22.01 19.73
C CYS A 145 0.54 20.95 20.74
N ALA A 146 -0.24 19.88 20.90
CA ALA A 146 -0.02 18.86 21.94
C ALA A 146 1.32 18.10 21.81
N TRP A 147 1.95 18.10 20.63
CA TRP A 147 3.22 17.41 20.38
C TRP A 147 4.45 18.33 20.35
N LEU A 148 4.27 19.65 20.43
CA LEU A 148 5.38 20.58 20.64
C LEU A 148 5.76 20.64 22.13
N THR A 149 6.71 19.80 22.51
CA THR A 149 7.16 19.67 23.93
C THR A 149 7.93 20.87 24.47
N ALA A 150 8.35 21.81 23.61
CA ALA A 150 9.04 23.04 24.00
C ALA A 150 8.79 24.16 22.97
N PRO A 151 8.88 25.45 23.38
CA PRO A 151 8.84 26.56 22.45
C PRO A 151 9.92 26.47 21.37
N ILE A 152 9.58 26.86 20.14
CA ILE A 152 10.52 26.99 19.03
C ILE A 152 11.36 28.26 19.26
N PRO A 153 12.71 28.17 19.29
CA PRO A 153 13.57 29.33 19.49
C PRO A 153 13.42 30.41 18.41
N ASP A 154 13.55 31.68 18.79
CA ASP A 154 13.39 32.83 17.88
C ASP A 154 14.35 32.81 16.68
N ASP A 155 15.58 32.32 16.86
CA ASP A 155 16.56 32.18 15.78
C ASP A 155 16.15 31.10 14.77
N VAL A 156 15.49 30.03 15.24
CA VAL A 156 14.89 29.00 14.39
C VAL A 156 13.68 29.55 13.64
N LEU A 157 12.79 30.29 14.31
CA LEU A 157 11.65 30.96 13.64
C LEU A 157 12.12 31.96 12.58
N ALA A 158 13.17 32.72 12.86
CA ALA A 158 13.77 33.62 11.88
C ALA A 158 14.42 32.89 10.69
N ALA A 159 15.02 31.72 10.93
CA ALA A 159 15.52 30.85 9.87
C ALA A 159 14.39 30.25 9.03
N ASN A 160 13.28 29.85 9.66
CA ASN A 160 12.10 29.34 8.98
C ASN A 160 11.48 30.39 8.05
N ARG A 161 11.37 31.66 8.47
CA ARG A 161 10.91 32.76 7.58
C ARG A 161 11.73 32.86 6.29
N ARG A 162 13.06 32.71 6.38
CA ARG A 162 13.93 32.70 5.19
C ARG A 162 13.69 31.45 4.34
N ALA A 163 13.61 30.28 4.96
CA ALA A 163 13.35 29.02 4.26
C ALA A 163 11.96 29.02 3.56
N ASN A 164 10.96 29.66 4.16
CA ASN A 164 9.63 29.83 3.59
C ASN A 164 9.69 30.69 2.32
N LEU A 165 10.40 31.82 2.36
CA LEU A 165 10.63 32.64 1.16
C LEU A 165 11.33 31.86 0.03
N GLU A 166 12.35 31.06 0.38
CA GLU A 166 13.03 30.20 -0.60
C GLU A 166 12.10 29.12 -1.19
N GLU A 167 11.19 28.55 -0.38
CA GLU A 167 10.17 27.62 -0.85
C GLU A 167 9.18 28.29 -1.82
N ILE A 168 8.73 29.51 -1.49
CA ILE A 168 7.86 30.32 -2.36
C ILE A 168 8.56 30.62 -3.70
N ASP A 169 9.84 30.98 -3.67
CA ASP A 169 10.61 31.24 -4.89
C ASP A 169 10.76 29.98 -5.75
N ARG A 170 10.96 28.80 -5.14
CA ARG A 170 10.95 27.52 -5.85
C ARG A 170 9.58 27.21 -6.46
N ALA A 171 8.49 27.46 -5.75
CA ALA A 171 7.14 27.25 -6.25
C ALA A 171 6.86 28.09 -7.51
N ILE A 172 7.26 29.37 -7.48
CA ILE A 172 7.16 30.29 -8.63
C ILE A 172 8.02 29.79 -9.79
N GLU A 173 9.25 29.37 -9.53
CA GLU A 173 10.17 28.83 -10.54
C GLU A 173 9.55 27.60 -11.24
N LEU A 174 9.10 26.61 -10.47
CA LEU A 174 8.53 25.38 -10.99
C LEU A 174 7.23 25.63 -11.75
N ALA A 175 6.34 26.47 -11.23
CA ALA A 175 5.10 26.84 -11.92
C ALA A 175 5.37 27.51 -13.28
N ARG A 176 6.37 28.40 -13.36
CA ARG A 176 6.77 29.03 -14.64
C ARG A 176 7.45 28.07 -15.59
N ARG A 177 8.21 27.10 -15.08
CA ARG A 177 8.93 26.11 -15.88
C ARG A 177 8.02 25.04 -16.47
N PHE A 178 6.93 24.70 -15.78
CA PHE A 178 6.00 23.64 -16.18
C PHE A 178 4.54 24.16 -16.29
N PRO A 179 4.26 25.18 -17.11
CA PRO A 179 2.96 25.85 -17.13
C PRO A 179 1.79 24.98 -17.61
N GLU A 180 2.07 23.97 -18.45
CA GLU A 180 1.05 23.03 -18.96
C GLU A 180 0.75 21.89 -17.97
N ILE A 181 1.67 21.62 -17.03
CA ILE A 181 1.55 20.54 -16.05
C ILE A 181 1.01 21.10 -14.73
N VAL A 182 1.57 22.21 -14.24
CA VAL A 182 1.14 22.86 -13.00
C VAL A 182 -0.12 23.68 -13.28
N VAL A 183 -1.26 23.22 -12.77
CA VAL A 183 -2.57 23.85 -12.97
C VAL A 183 -2.97 24.81 -11.87
N ALA A 184 -2.34 24.72 -10.70
CA ALA A 184 -2.51 25.63 -9.57
C ALA A 184 -1.32 25.53 -8.62
N VAL A 185 -1.09 26.59 -7.85
CA VAL A 185 -0.10 26.63 -6.76
C VAL A 185 -0.81 26.77 -5.42
N ASN A 186 -0.53 25.85 -4.50
CA ASN A 186 -1.03 25.82 -3.14
C ASN A 186 0.06 26.27 -2.16
N VAL A 187 -0.12 27.41 -1.50
CA VAL A 187 0.83 27.95 -0.52
C VAL A 187 0.40 27.55 0.89
N GLY A 188 1.23 26.76 1.57
CA GLY A 188 0.93 26.22 2.90
C GLY A 188 0.04 24.96 2.86
N ASN A 189 0.07 24.24 3.97
CA ASN A 189 -0.74 23.04 4.20
C ASN A 189 -1.09 22.97 5.68
N GLU A 190 -2.35 23.27 6.04
CA GLU A 190 -2.78 23.39 7.43
C GLU A 190 -1.89 24.34 8.24
N ALA A 191 -1.44 25.45 7.65
CA ALA A 191 -0.52 26.38 8.30
C ALA A 191 -1.23 27.41 9.19
N LEU A 192 -2.57 27.42 9.20
CA LEU A 192 -3.40 28.36 9.98
C LEU A 192 -4.25 27.69 11.08
N VAL A 193 -4.31 26.36 11.15
CA VAL A 193 -5.00 25.70 12.27
C VAL A 193 -4.27 25.90 13.59
N GLU A 194 -5.03 26.05 14.68
CA GLU A 194 -4.48 26.31 16.02
C GLU A 194 -3.80 25.09 16.66
N TRP A 195 -3.92 23.90 16.06
CA TRP A 195 -3.35 22.66 16.59
C TRP A 195 -2.11 22.17 15.82
N ASN A 196 -1.58 22.93 14.86
CA ASN A 196 -0.39 22.53 14.09
C ASN A 196 0.93 22.89 14.81
N ASP A 197 2.03 22.32 14.35
CA ASP A 197 3.40 22.63 14.79
C ASP A 197 4.12 23.66 13.91
N HIS A 198 3.51 24.07 12.80
CA HIS A 198 4.11 24.93 11.78
C HIS A 198 3.27 26.18 11.47
N LEU A 199 2.68 26.76 12.53
CA LEU A 199 1.83 27.94 12.47
C LEU A 199 2.52 29.13 11.80
N VAL A 200 1.80 29.78 10.88
CA VAL A 200 2.14 31.09 10.33
C VAL A 200 1.04 32.10 10.66
N SER A 201 1.39 33.38 10.70
CA SER A 201 0.37 34.44 10.88
C SER A 201 -0.48 34.58 9.63
N ILE A 202 -1.73 35.04 9.79
CA ILE A 202 -2.61 35.35 8.65
C ILE A 202 -2.00 36.43 7.74
N ASP A 203 -1.31 37.42 8.30
CA ASP A 203 -0.67 38.49 7.54
C ASP A 203 0.48 37.94 6.68
N ALA A 204 1.34 37.10 7.26
CA ALA A 204 2.42 36.44 6.52
C ALA A 204 1.88 35.54 5.41
N MET A 205 0.82 34.77 5.68
CA MET A 205 0.16 33.94 4.67
C MET A 205 -0.37 34.79 3.51
N VAL A 206 -1.05 35.89 3.81
CA VAL A 206 -1.56 36.84 2.80
C VAL A 206 -0.43 37.42 1.95
N ASP A 207 0.71 37.75 2.55
CA ASP A 207 1.88 38.27 1.83
C ASP A 207 2.51 37.21 0.90
N TYR A 208 2.63 35.96 1.35
CA TYR A 208 3.11 34.86 0.50
C TYR A 208 2.18 34.60 -0.68
N LEU A 209 0.86 34.56 -0.44
CA LEU A 209 -0.14 34.36 -1.48
C LEU A 209 -0.10 35.45 -2.54
N ARG A 210 -0.01 36.73 -2.13
CA ARG A 210 0.14 37.86 -3.07
C ARG A 210 1.40 37.73 -3.90
N ARG A 211 2.55 37.42 -3.28
CA ARG A 211 3.82 37.26 -3.99
C ARG A 211 3.75 36.19 -5.06
N VAL A 212 3.15 35.03 -4.77
CA VAL A 212 2.98 33.96 -5.77
C VAL A 212 2.04 34.42 -6.88
N ARG A 213 0.86 34.96 -6.52
CA ARG A 213 -0.16 35.39 -7.48
C ARG A 213 0.31 36.48 -8.43
N GLU A 214 1.13 37.41 -7.97
CA GLU A 214 1.73 38.45 -8.81
C GLU A 214 2.81 37.91 -9.76
N ALA A 215 3.38 36.75 -9.44
CA ALA A 215 4.50 36.17 -10.18
C ALA A 215 4.09 35.14 -11.24
N ILE A 216 2.91 34.52 -11.13
CA ILE A 216 2.50 33.41 -12.02
C ILE A 216 1.12 33.65 -12.63
N GLY A 217 0.81 32.92 -13.71
CA GLY A 217 -0.51 33.00 -14.37
C GLY A 217 -1.51 31.95 -13.87
N GLN A 218 -1.03 30.93 -13.16
CA GLN A 218 -1.86 29.87 -12.60
C GLN A 218 -2.64 30.34 -11.37
N PRO A 219 -3.84 29.76 -11.12
CA PRO A 219 -4.59 29.94 -9.88
C PRO A 219 -3.75 29.65 -8.63
N VAL A 220 -3.92 30.48 -7.60
CA VAL A 220 -3.23 30.38 -6.31
C VAL A 220 -4.24 30.14 -5.18
N THR A 221 -3.87 29.27 -4.24
CA THR A 221 -4.68 28.95 -3.04
C THR A 221 -3.79 28.70 -1.81
N THR A 222 -4.43 28.47 -0.66
CA THR A 222 -3.85 27.83 0.52
C THR A 222 -4.74 26.65 0.91
N ALA A 223 -4.17 25.53 1.32
CA ALA A 223 -4.89 24.33 1.67
C ALA A 223 -4.91 24.19 3.18
N ASP A 224 -6.10 24.19 3.76
CA ASP A 224 -6.27 24.21 5.21
C ASP A 224 -7.58 23.52 5.63
N ASN A 225 -7.68 23.17 6.91
CA ASN A 225 -8.87 22.56 7.48
C ASN A 225 -10.08 23.48 7.32
N TYR A 226 -11.27 22.89 7.15
CA TYR A 226 -12.52 23.65 7.03
C TYR A 226 -12.70 24.70 8.15
N ALA A 227 -12.26 24.39 9.38
CA ALA A 227 -12.35 25.32 10.51
C ALA A 227 -11.47 26.57 10.31
N ALA A 228 -10.27 26.43 9.76
CA ALA A 228 -9.41 27.56 9.43
C ALA A 228 -10.04 28.42 8.32
N TRP A 229 -10.66 27.80 7.33
CA TRP A 229 -11.41 28.51 6.29
C TRP A 229 -12.64 29.25 6.84
N VAL A 230 -13.38 28.66 7.79
CA VAL A 230 -14.49 29.36 8.45
C VAL A 230 -14.00 30.57 9.24
N ARG A 231 -12.84 30.45 9.91
CA ARG A 231 -12.25 31.52 10.73
C ARG A 231 -11.62 32.64 9.90
N HIS A 232 -10.83 32.29 8.88
CA HIS A 232 -9.96 33.21 8.16
C HIS A 232 -10.35 33.45 6.70
N GLY A 233 -11.32 32.70 6.16
CA GLY A 233 -11.66 32.70 4.73
C GLY A 233 -12.00 34.07 4.15
N ARG A 234 -12.62 34.97 4.94
CA ARG A 234 -12.91 36.35 4.50
C ARG A 234 -11.64 37.18 4.26
N ALA A 235 -10.57 36.93 5.03
CA ALA A 235 -9.29 37.61 4.88
C ALA A 235 -8.45 37.01 3.75
N LEU A 236 -8.58 35.70 3.51
CA LEU A 236 -7.88 34.99 2.43
C LEU A 236 -8.53 35.25 1.06
N ALA A 237 -9.85 35.40 1.01
CA ALA A 237 -10.61 35.46 -0.24
C ALA A 237 -10.12 36.51 -1.27
N PRO A 238 -9.65 37.72 -0.87
CA PRO A 238 -9.13 38.68 -1.84
C PRO A 238 -7.81 38.27 -2.51
N VAL A 239 -7.07 37.31 -1.95
CA VAL A 239 -5.69 36.97 -2.36
C VAL A 239 -5.52 35.54 -2.88
N VAL A 240 -6.60 34.77 -2.95
CA VAL A 240 -6.64 33.44 -3.56
C VAL A 240 -7.66 33.41 -4.71
N ASP A 241 -7.55 32.41 -5.57
CA ASP A 241 -8.49 32.20 -6.69
C ASP A 241 -9.54 31.11 -6.38
N PHE A 242 -9.27 30.25 -5.39
CA PHE A 242 -10.21 29.25 -4.87
C PHE A 242 -9.86 28.85 -3.44
N ALA A 243 -10.80 28.23 -2.71
CA ALA A 243 -10.58 27.68 -1.38
C ALA A 243 -10.27 26.18 -1.45
N ALA A 244 -9.05 25.79 -1.05
CA ALA A 244 -8.63 24.40 -0.91
C ALA A 244 -8.88 23.91 0.52
N VAL A 245 -9.85 23.02 0.70
CA VAL A 245 -10.37 22.62 2.01
C VAL A 245 -9.96 21.19 2.36
N HIS A 246 -9.53 20.97 3.59
CA HIS A 246 -9.36 19.64 4.17
C HIS A 246 -10.55 19.28 5.06
N THR A 247 -10.97 18.01 5.02
CA THR A 247 -12.00 17.49 5.91
C THR A 247 -11.80 16.01 6.20
N TYR A 248 -11.85 15.64 7.48
CA TYR A 248 -11.59 14.28 7.95
C TYR A 248 -12.57 13.88 9.06
N PRO A 249 -13.78 13.42 8.72
CA PRO A 249 -14.79 13.04 9.70
C PRO A 249 -14.28 12.02 10.74
N VAL A 250 -13.41 11.09 10.32
CA VAL A 250 -12.84 10.05 11.18
C VAL A 250 -11.97 10.62 12.30
N TRP A 251 -11.23 11.70 12.07
CA TRP A 251 -10.43 12.35 13.11
C TRP A 251 -11.30 13.11 14.12
N GLU A 252 -12.51 13.50 13.70
CA GLU A 252 -13.46 14.28 14.50
C GLU A 252 -14.55 13.43 15.18
N GLY A 253 -14.28 12.15 15.39
CA GLY A 253 -15.18 11.30 16.17
C GLY A 253 -16.32 10.66 15.37
N ARG A 254 -16.49 10.97 14.08
CA ARG A 254 -17.61 10.45 13.26
C ARG A 254 -17.33 9.04 12.76
N ASP A 255 -18.34 8.19 12.76
CA ASP A 255 -18.28 6.90 12.09
C ASP A 255 -18.80 7.00 10.64
N ILE A 256 -18.68 5.91 9.88
CA ILE A 256 -18.94 5.86 8.44
C ILE A 256 -20.38 6.24 8.05
N ASP A 257 -21.35 6.03 8.94
CA ASP A 257 -22.75 6.40 8.71
C ASP A 257 -22.99 7.93 8.78
N GLU A 258 -22.13 8.65 9.50
CA GLU A 258 -22.21 10.11 9.71
C GLU A 258 -21.25 10.88 8.79
N ALA A 259 -20.22 10.19 8.29
CA ALA A 259 -19.06 10.78 7.63
C ALA A 259 -19.41 11.75 6.49
N MET A 260 -20.30 11.35 5.58
CA MET A 260 -20.66 12.18 4.42
C MET A 260 -21.51 13.39 4.79
N ALA A 261 -22.45 13.24 5.73
CA ALA A 261 -23.26 14.35 6.20
C ALA A 261 -22.37 15.43 6.85
N PHE A 262 -21.40 14.99 7.66
CA PHE A 262 -20.42 15.87 8.29
C PHE A 262 -19.49 16.54 7.27
N THR A 263 -19.06 15.80 6.25
CA THR A 263 -18.27 16.33 5.13
C THR A 263 -19.02 17.46 4.40
N GLU A 264 -20.29 17.25 4.05
CA GLU A 264 -21.10 18.28 3.38
C GLU A 264 -21.36 19.49 4.29
N GLU A 265 -21.58 19.27 5.59
CA GLU A 265 -21.73 20.36 6.58
C GLU A 265 -20.48 21.24 6.64
N ASN A 266 -19.30 20.63 6.73
CA ASN A 266 -18.01 21.33 6.75
C ASN A 266 -17.83 22.20 5.50
N LEU A 267 -18.12 21.65 4.32
CA LEU A 267 -17.99 22.37 3.05
C LEU A 267 -19.05 23.45 2.88
N ALA A 268 -20.27 23.22 3.34
CA ALA A 268 -21.32 24.23 3.34
C ALA A 268 -20.99 25.42 4.25
N ALA A 269 -20.35 25.16 5.40
CA ALA A 269 -19.85 26.21 6.28
C ALA A 269 -18.78 27.07 5.60
N VAL A 270 -17.83 26.45 4.89
CA VAL A 270 -16.84 27.18 4.09
C VAL A 270 -17.52 27.99 2.97
N GLN A 271 -18.47 27.39 2.23
CA GLN A 271 -19.22 28.08 1.18
C GLN A 271 -20.05 29.25 1.73
N ALA A 272 -20.52 29.20 2.97
CA ALA A 272 -21.20 30.33 3.59
C ALA A 272 -20.24 31.48 3.93
N THR A 273 -18.99 31.17 4.27
CA THR A 273 -17.94 32.15 4.60
C THR A 273 -17.38 32.84 3.36
N VAL A 274 -17.20 32.10 2.26
CA VAL A 274 -16.67 32.59 0.97
C VAL A 274 -17.62 32.26 -0.20
N PRO A 275 -18.82 32.87 -0.27
CA PRO A 275 -19.93 32.42 -1.13
C PRO A 275 -19.72 32.51 -2.63
N GLU A 276 -18.81 33.37 -3.09
CA GLU A 276 -18.50 33.57 -4.51
C GLU A 276 -17.25 32.79 -4.95
N MET A 277 -16.58 32.11 -4.01
CA MET A 277 -15.30 31.43 -4.26
C MET A 277 -15.53 29.98 -4.69
N PRO A 278 -14.86 29.49 -5.74
CA PRO A 278 -14.75 28.06 -5.99
C PRO A 278 -14.13 27.32 -4.80
N ILE A 279 -14.64 26.14 -4.49
CA ILE A 279 -14.16 25.25 -3.43
C ILE A 279 -13.64 23.97 -4.06
N VAL A 280 -12.45 23.56 -3.63
CA VAL A 280 -11.79 22.29 -3.96
C VAL A 280 -11.55 21.56 -2.64
N ILE A 281 -11.81 20.25 -2.60
CA ILE A 281 -11.37 19.42 -1.49
C ILE A 281 -9.92 19.04 -1.76
N ALA A 282 -8.98 19.68 -1.07
CA ALA A 282 -7.55 19.39 -1.21
C ALA A 282 -7.11 18.15 -0.43
N GLU A 283 -7.87 17.75 0.60
CA GLU A 283 -7.76 16.47 1.28
C GLU A 283 -9.09 16.01 1.86
N ALA A 284 -9.42 14.76 1.57
CA ALA A 284 -10.36 13.97 2.33
C ALA A 284 -10.03 12.49 2.12
N GLY A 285 -10.20 11.67 3.14
CA GLY A 285 -9.86 10.26 3.07
C GLY A 285 -10.41 9.47 4.24
N TRP A 286 -10.09 8.17 4.24
CA TRP A 286 -10.41 7.28 5.35
C TRP A 286 -9.32 6.20 5.45
N PRO A 287 -8.78 5.91 6.65
CA PRO A 287 -7.70 4.95 6.77
C PRO A 287 -8.23 3.50 6.75
N SER A 288 -7.47 2.60 6.13
CA SER A 288 -7.80 1.17 6.10
C SER A 288 -7.45 0.45 7.40
N GLU A 289 -6.57 1.01 8.22
CA GLU A 289 -6.17 0.51 9.54
C GLU A 289 -5.85 1.69 10.45
N ALA A 290 -6.18 1.59 11.74
CA ALA A 290 -5.82 2.59 12.74
C ALA A 290 -5.87 1.99 14.14
N VAL A 291 -4.76 2.03 14.88
CA VAL A 291 -4.75 1.65 16.30
C VAL A 291 -5.37 2.71 17.20
N GLU A 292 -5.45 3.96 16.73
CA GLU A 292 -6.06 5.09 17.43
C GLU A 292 -7.58 4.95 17.54
N PHE A 293 -8.22 4.31 16.56
CA PHE A 293 -9.67 4.08 16.49
C PHE A 293 -10.01 2.83 15.67
N PRO A 294 -9.66 1.64 16.15
CA PRO A 294 -9.75 0.40 15.37
C PRO A 294 -11.16 0.08 14.87
N ALA A 295 -12.19 0.50 15.60
CA ALA A 295 -13.58 0.29 15.18
C ALA A 295 -14.02 1.19 14.00
N ARG A 296 -13.37 2.35 13.79
CA ARG A 296 -13.75 3.33 12.75
C ARG A 296 -12.94 3.17 11.46
N ALA A 297 -11.72 2.66 11.53
CA ALA A 297 -10.92 2.34 10.35
C ALA A 297 -11.33 1.01 9.69
N GLY A 298 -10.95 0.81 8.44
CA GLY A 298 -11.17 -0.46 7.73
C GLY A 298 -11.36 -0.28 6.22
N GLU A 299 -10.81 -1.19 5.40
CA GLU A 299 -10.95 -1.14 3.93
C GLU A 299 -12.41 -1.03 3.45
N ARG A 300 -13.37 -1.66 4.14
CA ARG A 300 -14.80 -1.56 3.79
C ARG A 300 -15.36 -0.16 4.03
N LYS A 301 -14.98 0.48 5.14
CA LYS A 301 -15.38 1.85 5.47
C LYS A 301 -14.68 2.85 4.55
N GLN A 302 -13.41 2.60 4.23
CA GLN A 302 -12.67 3.35 3.22
C GLN A 302 -13.35 3.31 1.85
N ALA A 303 -13.74 2.13 1.37
CA ALA A 303 -14.49 1.98 0.12
C ALA A 303 -15.82 2.74 0.13
N ARG A 304 -16.62 2.60 1.21
CA ARG A 304 -17.90 3.30 1.34
C ARG A 304 -17.74 4.83 1.34
N TYR A 305 -16.73 5.35 2.04
CA TYR A 305 -16.48 6.79 2.07
C TYR A 305 -15.98 7.29 0.71
N PHE A 306 -15.08 6.57 0.05
CA PHE A 306 -14.61 6.90 -1.31
C PHE A 306 -15.75 6.98 -2.31
N GLU A 307 -16.59 5.94 -2.37
CA GLU A 307 -17.71 5.86 -3.30
C GLU A 307 -18.70 7.01 -3.08
N ALA A 308 -19.07 7.28 -1.82
CA ALA A 308 -20.01 8.34 -1.49
C ALA A 308 -19.43 9.74 -1.72
N LEU A 309 -18.17 9.96 -1.37
CA LEU A 309 -17.47 11.23 -1.56
C LEU A 309 -17.31 11.55 -3.06
N MET A 310 -16.87 10.59 -3.87
CA MET A 310 -16.68 10.81 -5.31
C MET A 310 -18.02 11.00 -6.04
N ALA A 311 -19.09 10.31 -5.62
CA ALA A 311 -20.43 10.55 -6.15
C ALA A 311 -20.96 11.94 -5.80
N TRP A 312 -20.77 12.36 -4.55
CA TRP A 312 -21.12 13.72 -4.10
C TRP A 312 -20.31 14.79 -4.85
N ALA A 313 -19.00 14.58 -5.00
CA ALA A 313 -18.11 15.50 -5.68
C ALA A 313 -18.50 15.70 -7.15
N GLU A 314 -18.91 14.63 -7.84
CA GLU A 314 -19.44 14.68 -9.20
C GLU A 314 -20.74 15.51 -9.26
N GLN A 315 -21.70 15.21 -8.37
CA GLN A 315 -22.98 15.91 -8.32
C GLN A 315 -22.82 17.42 -8.04
N LYS A 316 -21.89 17.78 -7.15
CA LYS A 316 -21.66 19.16 -6.72
C LYS A 316 -20.62 19.90 -7.56
N ARG A 317 -19.96 19.21 -8.50
CA ARG A 317 -18.84 19.73 -9.31
C ARG A 317 -17.72 20.28 -8.43
N VAL A 318 -17.16 19.42 -7.59
CA VAL A 318 -16.06 19.75 -6.67
C VAL A 318 -14.87 18.88 -7.00
N THR A 319 -13.75 19.48 -7.44
CA THR A 319 -12.49 18.73 -7.54
C THR A 319 -12.11 18.23 -6.16
N THR A 320 -11.82 16.93 -6.07
CA THR A 320 -11.59 16.24 -4.80
C THR A 320 -10.32 15.41 -4.89
N PHE A 321 -9.32 15.83 -4.11
CA PHE A 321 -8.07 15.12 -3.92
C PHE A 321 -8.25 14.09 -2.79
N TRP A 322 -8.36 12.82 -3.17
CA TRP A 322 -8.38 11.74 -2.19
C TRP A 322 -7.04 11.65 -1.46
N PHE A 323 -7.08 11.57 -0.14
CA PHE A 323 -5.92 11.31 0.70
C PHE A 323 -5.91 9.82 1.11
N GLU A 324 -5.06 8.97 0.50
CA GLU A 324 -4.03 9.30 -0.50
C GLU A 324 -3.77 8.19 -1.53
N ALA A 325 -2.84 8.40 -2.44
CA ALA A 325 -2.48 7.43 -3.47
C ALA A 325 -1.96 6.10 -2.88
N PHE A 326 -0.88 6.16 -2.09
CA PHE A 326 -0.16 4.99 -1.58
C PHE A 326 -0.01 5.09 -0.07
N ASP A 327 -0.03 3.94 0.62
CA ASP A 327 0.36 3.89 2.03
C ASP A 327 1.82 4.31 2.21
N GLU A 328 2.07 5.04 3.30
CA GLU A 328 3.35 5.67 3.58
C GLU A 328 3.83 5.29 4.99
N ASP A 329 4.67 4.26 5.07
CA ASP A 329 5.11 3.68 6.35
C ASP A 329 6.03 4.60 7.18
N TRP A 330 6.59 5.65 6.57
CA TRP A 330 7.40 6.67 7.22
C TRP A 330 6.59 7.71 8.00
N LYS A 331 5.26 7.80 7.75
CA LYS A 331 4.37 8.74 8.45
C LYS A 331 4.07 8.28 9.88
N GLY A 332 3.61 9.20 10.72
CA GLY A 332 3.27 8.91 12.11
C GLY A 332 4.47 8.56 13.00
N GLU A 333 4.19 7.84 14.10
CA GLU A 333 5.19 7.46 15.10
C GLU A 333 6.11 6.34 14.57
N PRO A 334 7.46 6.50 14.67
CA PRO A 334 8.40 5.43 14.36
C PRO A 334 8.13 4.18 15.20
N GLY A 335 8.11 3.01 14.55
CA GLY A 335 7.87 1.72 15.22
C GLY A 335 6.40 1.37 15.49
N ARG A 336 5.45 2.27 15.24
CA ARG A 336 4.01 2.01 15.39
C ARG A 336 3.37 1.64 14.05
N SER A 337 3.54 0.40 13.61
CA SER A 337 3.12 -0.05 12.27
C SER A 337 1.61 0.06 11.99
N GLY A 338 0.75 -0.04 13.02
CA GLY A 338 -0.70 0.07 12.87
C GLY A 338 -1.29 1.49 13.01
N GLY A 339 -0.45 2.53 13.08
CA GLY A 339 -0.93 3.92 13.20
C GLY A 339 -1.64 4.39 11.94
N ALA A 340 -2.79 5.07 12.10
CA ALA A 340 -3.66 5.50 10.99
C ALA A 340 -2.90 6.20 9.85
N GLU A 341 -1.94 7.06 10.20
CA GLU A 341 -1.10 7.83 9.28
C GLU A 341 -0.37 7.00 8.20
N LYS A 342 -0.19 5.70 8.44
CA LYS A 342 0.48 4.79 7.50
C LYS A 342 -0.47 4.12 6.50
N HIS A 343 -1.78 4.29 6.64
CA HIS A 343 -2.80 3.42 6.05
C HIS A 343 -3.91 4.17 5.27
N TRP A 344 -3.62 5.36 4.75
CA TRP A 344 -4.57 6.19 3.98
C TRP A 344 -4.65 5.84 2.49
N GLY A 345 -3.66 5.11 1.98
CA GLY A 345 -3.50 4.81 0.57
C GLY A 345 -4.69 4.04 -0.02
N LEU A 346 -4.99 4.32 -1.29
CA LEU A 346 -5.79 3.45 -2.15
C LEU A 346 -5.02 2.20 -2.59
N TYR A 347 -3.71 2.30 -2.54
CA TYR A 347 -2.77 1.22 -2.75
C TYR A 347 -1.91 1.04 -1.50
N THR A 348 -1.44 -0.17 -1.24
CA THR A 348 -0.43 -0.42 -0.20
C THR A 348 0.91 0.23 -0.57
N VAL A 349 1.84 0.26 0.37
CA VAL A 349 3.23 0.73 0.14
C VAL A 349 3.95 -0.06 -0.95
N ASP A 350 3.57 -1.33 -1.16
CA ASP A 350 4.07 -2.19 -2.25
C ASP A 350 3.25 -2.05 -3.55
N ARG A 351 2.43 -0.99 -3.66
CA ARG A 351 1.62 -0.66 -4.85
C ARG A 351 0.50 -1.68 -5.16
N TRP A 352 0.20 -2.60 -4.25
CA TRP A 352 -0.98 -3.48 -4.38
C TRP A 352 -2.29 -2.72 -4.18
N PRO A 353 -3.31 -2.94 -5.02
CA PRO A 353 -4.60 -2.25 -4.92
C PRO A 353 -5.39 -2.70 -3.68
N LYS A 354 -5.89 -1.74 -2.89
CA LYS A 354 -6.85 -2.02 -1.81
C LYS A 354 -8.27 -2.18 -2.34
N LEU A 355 -9.22 -2.48 -1.45
CA LEU A 355 -10.62 -2.76 -1.77
C LEU A 355 -11.27 -1.69 -2.64
N VAL A 356 -10.99 -0.40 -2.39
CA VAL A 356 -11.52 0.71 -3.20
C VAL A 356 -11.17 0.50 -4.68
N VAL A 357 -9.88 0.31 -4.99
CA VAL A 357 -9.38 0.16 -6.35
C VAL A 357 -9.90 -1.13 -6.99
N ARG A 358 -9.94 -2.23 -6.22
CA ARG A 358 -10.52 -3.50 -6.68
C ARG A 358 -11.98 -3.35 -7.11
N ARG A 359 -12.82 -2.74 -6.28
CA ARG A 359 -14.24 -2.47 -6.60
C ARG A 359 -14.43 -1.56 -7.81
N VAL A 360 -13.62 -0.50 -7.92
CA VAL A 360 -13.69 0.39 -9.09
C VAL A 360 -13.32 -0.37 -10.36
N ARG A 361 -12.26 -1.17 -10.34
CA ARG A 361 -11.86 -2.01 -11.48
C ARG A 361 -12.93 -3.05 -11.83
N GLU A 362 -13.55 -3.69 -10.84
CA GLU A 362 -14.65 -4.64 -11.02
C GLU A 362 -15.87 -3.97 -11.70
N ARG A 363 -16.29 -2.80 -11.20
CA ARG A 363 -17.40 -2.04 -11.79
C ARG A 363 -17.10 -1.60 -13.22
N ASP A 364 -15.90 -1.08 -13.45
CA ASP A 364 -15.50 -0.56 -14.77
C ASP A 364 -15.24 -1.70 -15.78
N ALA A 365 -14.97 -2.93 -15.32
CA ALA A 365 -14.81 -4.12 -16.16
C ALA A 365 -16.16 -4.70 -16.67
N GLY A 366 -17.31 -4.20 -16.22
CA GLY A 366 -18.61 -4.48 -16.84
C GLY A 366 -19.11 -5.93 -16.74
N GLY A 367 -18.55 -6.75 -15.86
CA GLY A 367 -19.05 -8.10 -15.62
C GLY A 367 -20.32 -8.07 -14.77
N GLU A 368 -21.48 -8.40 -15.35
CA GLU A 368 -22.64 -8.84 -14.56
C GLU A 368 -22.17 -9.94 -13.60
N PRO A 369 -22.53 -9.90 -12.30
CA PRO A 369 -22.29 -11.02 -11.40
C PRO A 369 -22.91 -12.27 -12.01
N VAL A 370 -22.08 -13.24 -12.40
CA VAL A 370 -22.58 -14.52 -12.90
C VAL A 370 -23.46 -15.11 -11.79
N ALA A 371 -24.73 -15.36 -12.10
CA ALA A 371 -25.66 -15.93 -11.14
C ALA A 371 -25.07 -17.24 -10.59
N VAL A 372 -25.12 -17.40 -9.26
CA VAL A 372 -24.54 -18.53 -8.51
C VAL A 372 -25.21 -19.89 -8.84
N SER A 373 -26.09 -19.94 -9.84
CA SER A 373 -26.80 -21.15 -10.26
C SER A 373 -25.88 -22.24 -10.84
N ASP A 374 -24.66 -21.89 -11.26
CA ASP A 374 -23.76 -22.83 -11.95
C ASP A 374 -22.56 -23.30 -11.09
N VAL A 375 -22.57 -23.01 -9.78
CA VAL A 375 -21.47 -23.40 -8.88
C VAL A 375 -21.81 -24.67 -8.11
N ALA A 376 -21.04 -25.73 -8.33
CA ALA A 376 -21.06 -26.92 -7.46
C ALA A 376 -20.15 -26.68 -6.25
N ILE A 377 -20.73 -26.74 -5.04
CA ILE A 377 -19.98 -26.58 -3.79
C ILE A 377 -19.72 -27.98 -3.22
N TYR A 378 -18.47 -28.28 -2.88
CA TYR A 378 -18.10 -29.50 -2.18
C TYR A 378 -17.41 -29.14 -0.86
N GLN A 379 -17.79 -29.82 0.21
CA GLN A 379 -17.25 -29.60 1.55
C GLN A 379 -16.46 -30.80 2.04
N THR A 380 -15.29 -30.51 2.63
CA THR A 380 -14.56 -31.43 3.49
C THR A 380 -14.45 -30.79 4.86
N SER A 381 -14.85 -31.48 5.92
CA SER A 381 -14.93 -30.90 7.27
C SER A 381 -14.38 -31.85 8.32
N ARG A 382 -13.88 -31.28 9.42
CA ARG A 382 -13.46 -32.07 10.59
C ARG A 382 -14.62 -32.87 11.19
N ALA A 383 -15.85 -32.39 11.01
CA ALA A 383 -17.07 -33.06 11.46
C ALA A 383 -17.40 -34.32 10.63
N GLY A 384 -16.69 -34.57 9.52
CA GLY A 384 -16.75 -35.83 8.79
C GLY A 384 -17.11 -35.70 7.31
N ASP A 385 -17.38 -34.50 6.81
CA ASP A 385 -17.64 -34.33 5.37
C ASP A 385 -16.39 -34.67 4.57
N ARG A 386 -16.57 -35.38 3.45
CA ARG A 386 -15.50 -35.82 2.55
C ARG A 386 -15.91 -35.57 1.12
N LEU A 387 -15.60 -34.38 0.60
CA LEU A 387 -16.09 -33.89 -0.70
C LEU A 387 -17.62 -34.05 -0.83
N SER A 388 -18.34 -33.78 0.25
CA SER A 388 -19.80 -33.84 0.30
C SER A 388 -20.37 -32.68 -0.52
N PRO A 389 -21.30 -32.92 -1.48
CA PRO A 389 -21.92 -31.83 -2.23
C PRO A 389 -22.81 -30.99 -1.32
N LEU A 390 -22.72 -29.67 -1.44
CA LEU A 390 -23.57 -28.69 -0.78
C LEU A 390 -24.41 -27.95 -1.81
N LYS A 391 -25.66 -27.64 -1.44
CA LYS A 391 -26.50 -26.76 -2.24
C LYS A 391 -26.11 -25.30 -1.95
N PRO A 392 -25.89 -24.47 -2.98
CA PRO A 392 -25.75 -23.04 -2.78
C PRO A 392 -26.98 -22.50 -2.06
N SER A 393 -26.80 -21.78 -0.94
CA SER A 393 -27.84 -20.98 -0.33
C SER A 393 -27.59 -19.52 -0.69
N ALA A 394 -28.63 -18.80 -1.12
CA ALA A 394 -28.55 -17.36 -1.28
C ALA A 394 -28.26 -16.72 0.08
N VAL A 395 -27.12 -16.06 0.20
CA VAL A 395 -26.75 -15.24 1.36
C VAL A 395 -26.61 -13.82 0.84
N ASP A 396 -27.20 -12.86 1.55
CA ASP A 396 -26.97 -11.45 1.27
C ASP A 396 -25.47 -11.14 1.42
N PRO A 397 -24.76 -10.73 0.35
CA PRO A 397 -23.33 -10.44 0.40
C PRO A 397 -22.98 -9.34 1.40
N GLU A 398 -23.93 -8.46 1.75
CA GLU A 398 -23.74 -7.39 2.73
C GLU A 398 -23.70 -7.90 4.17
N THR A 399 -24.36 -9.04 4.45
CA THR A 399 -24.41 -9.65 5.79
C THR A 399 -23.47 -10.85 5.95
N ALA A 400 -22.88 -11.33 4.85
CA ALA A 400 -21.97 -12.47 4.88
C ALA A 400 -20.68 -12.12 5.64
N PRO A 401 -20.27 -12.92 6.65
CA PRO A 401 -19.03 -12.67 7.39
C PRO A 401 -17.78 -12.81 6.51
N ARG A 402 -17.89 -13.56 5.40
CA ARG A 402 -16.87 -13.72 4.37
C ARG A 402 -17.53 -13.90 3.00
N THR A 403 -17.01 -13.21 2.01
CA THR A 403 -17.48 -13.28 0.61
C THR A 403 -16.32 -13.78 -0.24
N LEU A 404 -16.55 -14.84 -1.02
CA LEU A 404 -15.62 -15.30 -2.07
C LEU A 404 -16.20 -14.86 -3.41
N VAL A 405 -15.48 -14.00 -4.13
CA VAL A 405 -15.88 -13.54 -5.46
C VAL A 405 -15.01 -14.28 -6.49
N LEU A 406 -15.65 -14.86 -7.50
CA LEU A 406 -14.98 -15.55 -8.59
C LEU A 406 -15.05 -14.66 -9.84
N HIS A 407 -13.95 -14.54 -10.56
CA HIS A 407 -13.88 -13.80 -11.83
C HIS A 407 -13.40 -14.74 -12.96
N PRO A 408 -14.26 -15.64 -13.47
CA PRO A 408 -13.86 -16.63 -14.48
C PRO A 408 -13.29 -16.02 -15.76
N GLU A 409 -13.73 -14.80 -16.09
CA GLU A 409 -13.30 -14.06 -17.29
C GLU A 409 -11.93 -13.38 -17.14
N THR A 410 -11.40 -13.30 -15.91
CA THR A 410 -10.08 -12.69 -15.67
C THR A 410 -9.00 -13.74 -15.88
N VAL A 411 -8.27 -13.60 -16.98
CA VAL A 411 -7.15 -14.48 -17.31
C VAL A 411 -5.84 -13.88 -16.77
N HIS A 412 -5.11 -14.67 -15.99
CA HIS A 412 -3.78 -14.31 -15.48
C HIS A 412 -2.67 -14.99 -16.30
N GLN A 413 -1.52 -15.27 -15.70
CA GLN A 413 -0.43 -15.97 -16.36
C GLN A 413 -0.83 -17.38 -16.82
N THR A 414 -0.20 -17.84 -17.90
CA THR A 414 -0.31 -19.23 -18.34
C THR A 414 0.38 -20.15 -17.35
N LEU A 415 -0.35 -21.15 -16.83
CA LEU A 415 0.23 -22.22 -16.03
C LEU A 415 0.92 -23.24 -16.95
N ILE A 416 2.17 -23.60 -16.65
CA ILE A 416 2.92 -24.63 -17.40
C ILE A 416 2.29 -26.02 -17.25
N GLY A 417 1.62 -26.26 -16.11
CA GLY A 417 0.79 -27.44 -15.84
C GLY A 417 0.45 -27.54 -14.35
N ILE A 418 -0.38 -28.53 -14.02
CA ILE A 418 -0.82 -28.84 -12.65
C ILE A 418 -0.59 -30.34 -12.41
N GLY A 419 -0.13 -30.71 -11.23
CA GLY A 419 -0.02 -32.11 -10.83
C GLY A 419 0.71 -32.32 -9.50
N GLY A 420 1.33 -33.50 -9.34
CA GLY A 420 1.93 -33.95 -8.09
C GLY A 420 3.42 -34.30 -8.18
N ALA A 421 4.01 -34.66 -7.04
CA ALA A 421 5.39 -35.13 -6.98
C ALA A 421 5.46 -36.66 -6.94
N PHE A 422 6.33 -37.24 -7.75
CA PHE A 422 6.81 -38.61 -7.60
C PHE A 422 7.85 -38.63 -6.47
N THR A 423 7.45 -39.08 -5.28
CA THR A 423 8.38 -39.30 -4.16
C THR A 423 8.57 -40.79 -3.94
N GLU A 424 9.72 -41.19 -3.40
CA GLU A 424 9.99 -42.60 -3.11
C GLU A 424 8.99 -43.16 -2.08
N SER A 425 8.57 -42.36 -1.07
CA SER A 425 7.52 -42.76 -0.14
C SER A 425 6.16 -43.03 -0.81
N ALA A 426 5.74 -42.17 -1.75
CA ALA A 426 4.51 -42.39 -2.51
C ALA A 426 4.61 -43.64 -3.39
N ALA A 427 5.75 -43.82 -4.04
CA ALA A 427 6.03 -44.99 -4.87
C ALA A 427 6.04 -46.29 -4.05
N TYR A 428 6.64 -46.27 -2.86
CA TYR A 428 6.63 -47.38 -1.90
C TYR A 428 5.20 -47.77 -1.50
N VAL A 429 4.39 -46.80 -1.03
CA VAL A 429 3.00 -47.08 -0.63
C VAL A 429 2.17 -47.59 -1.82
N LEU A 430 2.38 -47.03 -3.01
CA LEU A 430 1.72 -47.47 -4.23
C LEU A 430 2.13 -48.90 -4.64
N ALA A 431 3.38 -49.29 -4.37
CA ALA A 431 3.89 -50.63 -4.63
C ALA A 431 3.29 -51.70 -3.70
N GLU A 432 2.80 -51.32 -2.52
CA GLU A 432 2.08 -52.23 -1.60
C GLU A 432 0.65 -52.57 -2.08
N LEU A 433 0.10 -51.80 -3.03
CA LEU A 433 -1.21 -52.10 -3.62
C LEU A 433 -1.13 -53.27 -4.60
N SER A 434 -2.25 -53.98 -4.77
CA SER A 434 -2.44 -54.93 -5.86
C SER A 434 -2.25 -54.25 -7.22
N GLU A 435 -1.87 -55.01 -8.24
CA GLU A 435 -1.67 -54.48 -9.60
C GLU A 435 -2.91 -53.75 -10.13
N ALA A 436 -4.11 -54.31 -9.90
CA ALA A 436 -5.37 -53.69 -10.28
C ALA A 436 -5.58 -52.33 -9.60
N ASN A 437 -5.45 -52.26 -8.27
CA ASN A 437 -5.64 -51.02 -7.52
C ASN A 437 -4.57 -49.97 -7.86
N ARG A 438 -3.33 -50.41 -8.09
CA ARG A 438 -2.25 -49.54 -8.55
C ARG A 438 -2.58 -48.91 -9.91
N GLY A 439 -3.10 -49.72 -10.83
CA GLY A 439 -3.59 -49.26 -12.13
C GLY A 439 -4.72 -48.23 -11.99
N GLU A 440 -5.69 -48.47 -11.12
CA GLU A 440 -6.78 -47.52 -10.85
C GLU A 440 -6.28 -46.18 -10.29
N VAL A 441 -5.33 -46.20 -9.36
CA VAL A 441 -4.73 -44.98 -8.80
C VAL A 441 -3.98 -44.19 -9.86
N LEU A 442 -3.13 -44.86 -10.65
CA LEU A 442 -2.38 -44.21 -11.73
C LEU A 442 -3.32 -43.65 -12.81
N ALA A 443 -4.35 -44.39 -13.20
CA ALA A 443 -5.37 -43.91 -14.14
C ALA A 443 -6.11 -42.69 -13.57
N SER A 444 -6.48 -42.72 -12.29
CA SER A 444 -7.15 -41.60 -11.62
C SER A 444 -6.32 -40.32 -11.60
N TRP A 445 -4.98 -40.41 -11.59
CA TRP A 445 -4.10 -39.24 -11.63
C TRP A 445 -3.73 -38.79 -13.04
N PHE A 446 -3.51 -39.72 -13.97
CA PHE A 446 -2.86 -39.44 -15.24
C PHE A 446 -3.73 -39.60 -16.48
N SER A 447 -4.89 -40.28 -16.40
CA SER A 447 -5.78 -40.40 -17.56
C SER A 447 -6.54 -39.09 -17.82
N PRO A 448 -6.97 -38.84 -19.07
CA PRO A 448 -7.82 -37.70 -19.42
C PRO A 448 -9.16 -37.65 -18.66
N GLU A 449 -9.67 -38.80 -18.22
CA GLU A 449 -10.90 -38.94 -17.44
C GLU A 449 -10.69 -38.76 -15.93
N GLY A 450 -9.42 -38.77 -15.49
CA GLY A 450 -9.01 -38.54 -14.11
C GLY A 450 -8.62 -37.09 -13.84
N ALA A 451 -7.69 -36.89 -12.89
CA ALA A 451 -7.14 -35.58 -12.57
C ALA A 451 -6.24 -35.01 -13.68
N HIS A 452 -5.84 -35.85 -14.65
CA HIS A 452 -5.06 -35.51 -15.83
C HIS A 452 -3.86 -34.60 -15.53
N TYR A 453 -3.01 -35.04 -14.60
CA TYR A 453 -1.80 -34.32 -14.25
C TYR A 453 -0.96 -34.05 -15.49
N SER A 454 -0.54 -32.78 -15.65
CA SER A 454 0.20 -32.26 -16.80
C SER A 454 1.61 -31.78 -16.44
N LEU A 455 1.87 -31.58 -15.15
CA LEU A 455 3.20 -31.27 -14.62
C LEU A 455 3.46 -32.06 -13.36
N THR A 456 4.60 -32.72 -13.31
CA THR A 456 5.03 -33.51 -12.15
C THR A 456 6.43 -33.11 -11.73
N ARG A 457 6.79 -33.45 -10.48
CA ARG A 457 8.14 -33.28 -9.96
C ARG A 457 8.71 -34.61 -9.50
N THR A 458 9.99 -34.87 -9.74
CA THR A 458 10.74 -35.97 -9.12
C THR A 458 11.96 -35.41 -8.38
N PRO A 459 12.37 -35.95 -7.22
CA PRO A 459 13.65 -35.59 -6.63
C PRO A 459 14.80 -36.18 -7.46
N ILE A 460 15.96 -35.53 -7.41
CA ILE A 460 17.25 -36.13 -7.82
C ILE A 460 17.87 -36.70 -6.54
N ALA A 461 17.98 -38.02 -6.49
CA ALA A 461 18.26 -38.84 -5.32
C ALA A 461 17.23 -38.65 -4.19
N SER A 462 17.60 -38.92 -2.93
CA SER A 462 16.65 -38.86 -1.83
C SER A 462 16.19 -37.44 -1.49
N CYS A 463 14.99 -37.33 -0.94
CA CYS A 463 14.50 -36.13 -0.28
C CYS A 463 13.93 -36.44 1.11
N ASP A 464 13.37 -35.42 1.76
CA ASP A 464 12.60 -35.54 3.01
C ASP A 464 11.37 -36.48 2.90
N PHE A 465 10.92 -36.79 1.68
CA PHE A 465 9.87 -37.77 1.38
C PHE A 465 10.42 -39.11 0.82
N SER A 466 11.67 -39.43 1.11
CA SER A 466 12.27 -40.76 0.84
C SER A 466 12.14 -41.68 2.03
N VAL A 467 12.11 -43.01 1.80
CA VAL A 467 12.06 -43.98 2.90
C VAL A 467 13.41 -44.09 3.63
N ARG A 468 14.48 -43.63 2.97
CA ARG A 468 15.83 -43.50 3.51
C ARG A 468 16.59 -42.39 2.78
N ASN A 469 17.65 -41.88 3.39
CA ASN A 469 18.56 -40.95 2.71
C ASN A 469 19.55 -41.72 1.82
N PHE A 470 19.78 -41.21 0.61
CA PHE A 470 20.76 -41.73 -0.33
C PHE A 470 21.17 -40.66 -1.35
N THR A 471 22.28 -40.93 -2.03
CA THR A 471 22.78 -40.13 -3.15
C THR A 471 23.21 -41.08 -4.27
N TYR A 472 23.16 -40.61 -5.51
CA TYR A 472 23.70 -41.38 -6.62
C TYR A 472 25.25 -41.41 -6.63
N ALA A 473 25.93 -40.58 -5.84
CA ALA A 473 27.39 -40.52 -5.73
C ALA A 473 27.87 -40.88 -4.32
N PRO A 474 27.78 -42.17 -3.91
CA PRO A 474 27.98 -42.56 -2.51
C PRO A 474 29.46 -42.59 -2.06
N VAL A 475 30.42 -42.59 -2.99
CA VAL A 475 31.85 -42.71 -2.68
C VAL A 475 32.47 -41.32 -2.42
N PRO A 476 32.95 -41.03 -1.19
CA PRO A 476 33.60 -39.76 -0.89
C PRO A 476 34.84 -39.52 -1.75
N GLY A 477 34.97 -38.31 -2.31
CA GLY A 477 36.12 -37.91 -3.14
C GLY A 477 36.04 -38.37 -4.60
N ASP A 478 34.96 -39.03 -5.03
CA ASP A 478 34.74 -39.41 -6.43
C ASP A 478 34.27 -38.23 -7.29
N VAL A 479 35.16 -37.24 -7.46
CA VAL A 479 34.90 -36.01 -8.23
C VAL A 479 34.64 -36.24 -9.73
N GLU A 480 35.02 -37.41 -10.22
CA GLU A 480 34.78 -37.87 -11.59
C GLU A 480 33.49 -38.69 -11.74
N LEU A 481 32.74 -38.90 -10.64
CA LEU A 481 31.47 -39.62 -10.60
C LEU A 481 31.56 -41.03 -11.24
N ARG A 482 32.67 -41.75 -11.01
CA ARG A 482 32.90 -43.09 -11.57
C ARG A 482 31.97 -44.15 -10.99
N HIS A 483 31.50 -43.94 -9.76
CA HIS A 483 30.58 -44.83 -9.05
C HIS A 483 29.16 -44.27 -9.00
N PHE A 484 28.81 -43.35 -9.92
CA PHE A 484 27.47 -42.80 -10.02
C PHE A 484 26.46 -43.89 -10.38
N SER A 485 25.39 -44.03 -9.61
CA SER A 485 24.33 -45.01 -9.85
C SER A 485 22.95 -44.51 -9.41
N ILE A 486 21.96 -44.70 -10.28
CA ILE A 486 20.53 -44.45 -10.00
C ILE A 486 19.78 -45.70 -9.52
N GLU A 487 20.50 -46.79 -9.23
CA GLU A 487 19.93 -48.06 -8.73
C GLU A 487 18.86 -47.87 -7.62
N PRO A 488 19.02 -46.96 -6.63
CA PRO A 488 17.99 -46.74 -5.63
C PRO A 488 16.58 -46.46 -6.18
N ASP A 489 16.49 -45.78 -7.33
CA ASP A 489 15.21 -45.40 -7.91
C ASP A 489 14.58 -46.48 -8.78
N GLU A 490 15.34 -47.51 -9.16
CA GLU A 490 14.87 -48.61 -10.01
C GLU A 490 13.80 -49.47 -9.32
N THR A 491 13.76 -49.45 -7.98
CA THR A 491 12.89 -50.33 -7.20
C THR A 491 11.44 -49.87 -7.18
N TRP A 492 11.18 -48.57 -6.95
CA TRP A 492 9.83 -48.05 -6.79
C TRP A 492 9.56 -46.79 -7.62
N LEU A 493 10.48 -45.82 -7.59
CA LEU A 493 10.26 -44.51 -8.19
C LEU A 493 10.15 -44.60 -9.72
N LEU A 494 11.12 -45.24 -10.39
CA LEU A 494 11.10 -45.44 -11.83
C LEU A 494 9.92 -46.32 -12.29
N PRO A 495 9.59 -47.44 -11.61
CA PRO A 495 8.37 -48.19 -11.90
C PRO A 495 7.08 -47.35 -11.79
N MET A 496 6.94 -46.49 -10.78
CA MET A 496 5.78 -45.60 -10.66
C MET A 496 5.71 -44.61 -11.82
N ILE A 497 6.83 -43.96 -12.17
CA ILE A 497 6.90 -43.00 -13.28
C ILE A 497 6.57 -43.70 -14.61
N ARG A 498 7.15 -44.87 -14.86
CA ARG A 498 6.87 -45.68 -16.06
C ARG A 498 5.41 -46.13 -16.12
N GLY A 499 4.83 -46.52 -14.98
CA GLY A 499 3.43 -46.85 -14.88
C GLY A 499 2.52 -45.66 -15.22
N ALA A 500 2.84 -44.46 -14.72
CA ALA A 500 2.13 -43.23 -15.06
C ALA A 500 2.23 -42.89 -16.55
N LEU A 501 3.41 -43.05 -17.17
CA LEU A 501 3.62 -42.85 -18.60
C LEU A 501 2.87 -43.87 -19.48
N ALA A 502 2.62 -45.07 -18.95
CA ALA A 502 1.89 -46.12 -19.67
C ALA A 502 0.37 -45.96 -19.62
N VAL A 503 -0.17 -45.05 -18.79
CA VAL A 503 -1.60 -44.76 -18.74
C VAL A 503 -2.05 -44.19 -20.10
N PRO A 504 -3.08 -44.75 -20.76
CA PRO A 504 -3.57 -44.24 -22.03
C PRO A 504 -3.94 -42.75 -21.95
N GLY A 505 -3.39 -41.94 -22.85
CA GLY A 505 -3.65 -40.51 -22.92
C GLY A 505 -2.86 -39.65 -21.92
N ALA A 506 -1.99 -40.23 -21.10
CA ALA A 506 -1.16 -39.45 -20.18
C ALA A 506 -0.23 -38.48 -20.93
N ALA A 507 -0.30 -37.20 -20.56
CA ALA A 507 0.48 -36.13 -21.18
C ALA A 507 1.01 -35.17 -20.12
N PHE A 508 2.19 -35.48 -19.56
CA PHE A 508 2.81 -34.67 -18.52
C PHE A 508 4.29 -34.40 -18.73
N ARG A 509 4.76 -33.30 -18.15
CA ARG A 509 6.18 -32.95 -18.04
C ARG A 509 6.70 -33.34 -16.65
N ILE A 510 7.99 -33.64 -16.57
CA ILE A 510 8.67 -33.95 -15.31
C ILE A 510 9.71 -32.87 -15.04
N LEU A 511 9.62 -32.23 -13.87
CA LEU A 511 10.66 -31.38 -13.31
C LEU A 511 11.50 -32.19 -12.31
N ALA A 512 12.78 -32.35 -12.57
CA ALA A 512 13.70 -32.96 -11.61
C ALA A 512 14.40 -31.89 -10.77
N SER A 513 14.49 -32.08 -9.45
CA SER A 513 15.28 -31.18 -8.60
C SER A 513 15.97 -31.89 -7.43
N PRO A 514 17.22 -31.54 -7.11
CA PRO A 514 17.89 -32.10 -5.95
C PRO A 514 17.31 -31.51 -4.67
N TRP A 515 17.22 -32.32 -3.61
CA TRP A 515 16.93 -31.82 -2.27
C TRP A 515 18.20 -31.38 -1.53
N THR A 516 19.30 -32.10 -1.74
CA THR A 516 20.58 -31.87 -1.07
C THR A 516 21.73 -32.43 -1.91
N ALA A 517 22.93 -31.86 -1.76
CA ALA A 517 24.14 -32.44 -2.33
C ALA A 517 24.59 -33.69 -1.55
N PRO A 518 25.40 -34.60 -2.16
CA PRO A 518 26.02 -35.70 -1.43
C PRO A 518 26.72 -35.19 -0.15
N PRO A 519 26.58 -35.86 1.01
CA PRO A 519 27.11 -35.34 2.28
C PRO A 519 28.61 -35.01 2.25
N TRP A 520 29.40 -35.80 1.52
CA TRP A 520 30.84 -35.57 1.38
C TRP A 520 31.19 -34.31 0.56
N MET A 521 30.24 -33.74 -0.17
CA MET A 521 30.42 -32.47 -0.88
C MET A 521 30.09 -31.24 -0.03
N LYS A 522 29.65 -31.42 1.22
CA LYS A 522 29.07 -30.37 2.05
C LYS A 522 29.94 -30.03 3.25
N SER A 523 29.91 -28.76 3.66
CA SER A 523 30.71 -28.22 4.77
C SER A 523 30.48 -28.91 6.13
N ASN A 524 29.30 -29.49 6.33
CA ASN A 524 28.95 -30.19 7.56
C ASN A 524 28.97 -31.72 7.45
N GLY A 525 29.19 -32.28 6.26
CA GLY A 525 29.20 -33.74 6.07
C GLY A 525 27.85 -34.43 6.28
N THR A 526 26.72 -33.71 6.26
CA THR A 526 25.40 -34.28 6.58
C THR A 526 24.33 -33.99 5.52
N TRP A 527 23.23 -34.74 5.57
CA TRP A 527 22.07 -34.57 4.68
C TRP A 527 21.34 -33.24 4.90
N ASN A 528 21.28 -32.77 6.16
CA ASN A 528 20.48 -31.61 6.58
C ASN A 528 21.35 -30.36 6.79
N GLY A 529 20.95 -29.22 6.20
CA GLY A 529 21.68 -27.96 6.32
C GLY A 529 23.08 -28.00 5.69
N GLY A 530 23.97 -27.09 6.09
CA GLY A 530 25.30 -26.96 5.52
C GLY A 530 25.31 -26.31 4.13
N GLU A 531 26.50 -26.12 3.58
CA GLU A 531 26.72 -25.47 2.29
C GLU A 531 27.48 -26.42 1.37
N LEU A 532 27.20 -26.35 0.06
CA LEU A 532 28.02 -27.00 -0.95
C LEU A 532 29.42 -26.38 -0.91
N LEU A 533 30.45 -27.20 -0.81
CA LEU A 533 31.83 -26.71 -0.79
C LEU A 533 32.23 -26.23 -2.20
N PRO A 534 32.88 -25.05 -2.34
CA PRO A 534 33.26 -24.50 -3.65
C PRO A 534 34.06 -25.46 -4.52
N GLU A 535 34.95 -26.26 -3.93
CA GLU A 535 35.74 -27.28 -4.65
C GLU A 535 34.90 -28.40 -5.29
N HIS A 536 33.61 -28.52 -4.93
CA HIS A 536 32.71 -29.55 -5.42
C HIS A 536 31.60 -29.02 -6.34
N GLU A 537 31.54 -27.72 -6.61
CA GLU A 537 30.52 -27.11 -7.49
C GLU A 537 30.48 -27.75 -8.88
N ASP A 538 31.64 -27.90 -9.52
CA ASP A 538 31.76 -28.53 -10.84
C ASP A 538 31.31 -30.00 -10.82
N THR A 539 31.65 -30.71 -9.75
CA THR A 539 31.26 -32.12 -9.60
C THR A 539 29.76 -32.24 -9.40
N PHE A 540 29.17 -31.38 -8.57
CA PHE A 540 27.74 -31.36 -8.31
C PHE A 540 26.94 -30.96 -9.55
N ALA A 541 27.42 -30.00 -10.35
CA ALA A 541 26.81 -29.65 -11.63
C ALA A 541 26.77 -30.87 -12.58
N ARG A 542 27.87 -31.63 -12.68
CA ARG A 542 27.89 -32.89 -13.47
C ARG A 542 26.96 -33.96 -12.90
N TYR A 543 26.88 -34.06 -11.57
CA TYR A 543 25.99 -34.98 -10.87
C TYR A 543 24.51 -34.76 -11.20
N LEU A 544 24.09 -33.51 -11.41
CA LEU A 544 22.70 -33.18 -11.76
C LEU A 544 22.33 -33.49 -13.22
N VAL A 545 23.32 -33.61 -14.11
CA VAL A 545 23.10 -33.79 -15.56
C VAL A 545 23.30 -35.23 -16.01
N LYS A 546 24.11 -36.00 -15.29
CA LYS A 546 24.46 -37.39 -15.59
C LYS A 546 23.29 -38.34 -15.36
#